data_AF-A0A2V7P7W1-F1
#
_entry.id   AF-A0A2V7P7W1-F1
#
_cell.length_a   1.000
_cell.length_b   1.000
_cell.length_c   1.000
_cell.angle_alpha   90.00
_cell.angle_beta   90.00
_cell.angle_gamma   90.00
#
_symmetry.space_group_name_H-M   'P 1'
#
loop_
_entity.id
_entity.type
_entity.pdbx_description
1 polymer ?
#
loop_
_entity_poly.entity_id
_entity_poly.type
_entity_poly.pdbx_seq_one_letter_code
_entity_poly.pdbx_strand_id
1 'polypeptide(L)'
;MAHEAFEQKMHQLVDLFQGDMDGFLTAFSPIHVTWHARRGAVVGGALLPIGFLTFHHTAVVAYKRMLRSINQRMPPPFAPGYNSAIEGVGDPARFSREVEDWHNSVHNSDMRLMNPATNIFRPRFWGLHGFIDRNFVRWQRVHRKITSSEHRTV
;
A
#
# COMPACT_ATOMS: atom_id res chain seq x y z
N MET A 1 5.02 11.48 10.08
CA MET A 1 3.56 11.55 10.21
C MET A 1 3.14 10.31 10.97
N ALA A 2 2.34 10.45 12.03
CA ALA A 2 1.61 9.31 12.60
C ALA A 2 0.66 8.74 11.54
N HIS A 3 0.37 7.43 11.57
CA HIS A 3 -0.45 6.75 10.56
C HIS A 3 -1.85 7.41 10.41
N GLU A 4 -2.47 7.79 11.53
CA GLU A 4 -3.77 8.46 11.56
C GLU A 4 -3.76 9.81 10.82
N ALA A 5 -2.70 10.61 11.00
CA ALA A 5 -2.56 11.89 10.30
C ALA A 5 -2.42 11.68 8.78
N PHE A 6 -1.77 10.60 8.35
CA PHE A 6 -1.70 10.23 6.93
C PHE A 6 -3.06 9.78 6.41
N GLU A 7 -3.78 8.93 7.13
CA GLU A 7 -5.13 8.49 6.76
C GLU A 7 -6.11 9.66 6.62
N GLN A 8 -6.12 10.56 7.61
CA GLN A 8 -6.91 11.80 7.55
C GLN A 8 -6.55 12.64 6.33
N LYS A 9 -5.25 12.81 6.04
CA LYS A 9 -4.81 13.54 4.87
C LYS A 9 -5.29 12.90 3.57
N MET A 10 -5.26 11.57 3.46
CA MET A 10 -5.76 10.86 2.29
C MET A 10 -7.27 11.02 2.12
N HIS A 11 -8.06 11.04 3.20
CA HIS A 11 -9.49 11.35 3.13
C HIS A 11 -9.74 12.78 2.63
N GLN A 12 -9.03 13.77 3.18
CA GLN A 12 -9.12 15.15 2.72
C GLN A 12 -8.80 15.30 1.23
N LEU A 13 -7.78 14.59 0.73
CA LEU A 13 -7.44 14.62 -0.70
C LEU A 13 -8.54 14.00 -1.57
N VAL A 14 -9.13 12.88 -1.14
CA VAL A 14 -10.24 12.25 -1.87
C VAL A 14 -11.43 13.19 -1.96
N ASP A 15 -11.79 13.84 -0.85
CA ASP A 15 -12.95 14.72 -0.80
C ASP A 15 -12.71 16.01 -1.61
N LEU A 16 -11.49 16.56 -1.56
CA LEU A 16 -11.12 17.77 -2.30
C LEU A 16 -11.11 17.57 -3.82
N PHE A 17 -10.64 16.41 -4.29
CA PHE A 17 -10.42 16.14 -5.71
C PHE A 17 -11.46 15.19 -6.30
N GLN A 18 -12.63 15.02 -5.68
CA GLN A 18 -13.66 14.11 -6.17
C GLN A 18 -13.97 14.37 -7.66
N GLY A 19 -13.85 13.32 -8.50
CA GLY A 19 -14.02 13.43 -9.95
C GLY A 19 -12.76 13.87 -10.73
N ASP A 20 -11.71 14.35 -10.06
CA ASP A 20 -10.43 14.80 -10.63
C ASP A 20 -9.28 13.89 -10.18
N MET A 21 -9.03 12.82 -10.95
CA MET A 21 -7.94 11.89 -10.67
C MET A 21 -6.56 12.55 -10.80
N ASP A 22 -6.37 13.44 -11.77
CA ASP A 22 -5.06 14.03 -12.04
C ASP A 22 -4.68 15.01 -10.93
N GLY A 23 -5.63 15.81 -10.42
CA GLY A 23 -5.46 16.63 -9.24
C GLY A 23 -5.11 15.81 -7.99
N PHE A 24 -5.84 14.71 -7.76
CA PHE A 24 -5.56 13.79 -6.66
C PHE A 24 -4.13 13.21 -6.74
N LEU A 25 -3.73 12.68 -7.90
CA LEU A 25 -2.40 12.09 -8.08
C LEU A 25 -1.29 13.15 -7.93
N THR A 26 -1.51 14.35 -8.46
CA THR A 26 -0.58 15.48 -8.31
C THR A 26 -0.39 15.85 -6.83
N ALA A 27 -1.48 15.91 -6.06
CA ALA A 27 -1.42 16.20 -4.62
C ALA A 27 -0.84 15.04 -3.79
N PHE A 28 -1.03 13.80 -4.23
CA PHE A 28 -0.49 12.61 -3.57
C PHE A 28 1.02 12.43 -3.81
N SER A 29 1.54 12.80 -4.99
CA SER A 29 2.96 12.67 -5.35
C SER A 29 3.94 13.14 -4.27
N PRO A 30 3.86 14.39 -3.75
CA PRO A 30 4.80 14.84 -2.72
C PRO A 30 4.70 14.05 -1.41
N ILE A 31 3.52 13.52 -1.05
CA ILE A 31 3.34 12.66 0.12
C ILE A 31 4.05 11.32 -0.08
N HIS A 32 3.86 10.72 -1.26
CA HIS A 32 4.51 9.48 -1.66
C HIS A 32 6.04 9.62 -1.70
N VAL A 33 6.55 10.68 -2.33
CA VAL A 33 7.99 11.00 -2.34
C VAL A 33 8.53 11.17 -0.93
N THR A 34 7.83 11.91 -0.07
CA THR A 34 8.24 12.14 1.32
C THR A 34 8.30 10.83 2.11
N TRP A 35 7.33 9.93 1.91
CA TRP A 35 7.33 8.61 2.54
C TRP A 35 8.57 7.79 2.13
N HIS A 36 8.89 7.76 0.83
CA HIS A 36 10.10 7.11 0.33
C HIS A 36 11.40 7.75 0.83
N ALA A 37 11.47 9.08 0.89
CA ALA A 37 12.67 9.81 1.34
C ALA A 37 12.94 9.60 2.85
N ARG A 38 11.89 9.43 3.65
CA ARG A 38 12.02 9.24 5.11
C ARG A 38 12.23 7.79 5.54
N ARG A 39 12.29 6.85 4.60
CA ARG A 39 12.61 5.44 4.87
C ARG A 39 14.00 5.26 5.52
N GLY A 40 14.89 6.27 5.40
CA GLY A 40 16.19 6.33 6.10
C GLY A 40 16.21 7.14 7.41
N ALA A 41 15.12 7.81 7.82
CA ALA A 41 15.11 8.72 8.96
C ALA A 41 13.80 8.60 9.75
N VAL A 42 13.65 7.54 10.56
CA VAL A 42 12.77 7.35 11.76
C VAL A 42 11.29 7.83 11.69
N VAL A 43 10.79 8.40 10.59
CA VAL A 43 9.50 9.10 10.55
C VAL A 43 8.82 8.85 9.20
N GLY A 44 8.22 7.68 9.06
CA GLY A 44 7.30 7.38 7.96
C GLY A 44 7.30 5.94 7.48
N GLY A 45 7.26 4.97 8.39
CA GLY A 45 7.17 3.54 8.04
C GLY A 45 8.01 2.62 8.91
N ALA A 46 9.08 3.15 9.53
CA ALA A 46 10.02 2.37 10.33
C ALA A 46 9.59 2.15 11.81
N LEU A 47 8.59 2.87 12.31
CA LEU A 47 8.17 2.79 13.72
C LEU A 47 7.05 1.79 14.00
N LEU A 48 6.47 1.17 12.96
CA LEU A 48 5.50 0.09 13.12
C LEU A 48 6.04 -1.14 12.36
N PRO A 49 5.98 -2.35 12.96
CA PRO A 49 6.46 -3.57 12.30
C PRO A 49 5.81 -3.84 10.93
N ILE A 50 4.65 -3.22 10.66
CA ILE A 50 3.86 -3.36 9.42
C ILE A 50 3.68 -2.04 8.65
N GLY A 51 4.51 -1.02 8.91
CA GLY A 51 4.35 0.34 8.40
C GLY A 51 4.30 0.46 6.86
N PHE A 52 4.99 -0.45 6.16
CA PHE A 52 4.89 -0.58 4.71
C PHE A 52 3.47 -0.95 4.26
N LEU A 53 2.90 -2.02 4.83
CA LEU A 53 1.58 -2.52 4.43
C LEU A 53 0.46 -1.55 4.79
N THR A 54 0.53 -0.91 5.96
CA THR A 54 -0.50 0.05 6.38
C THR A 54 -0.51 1.30 5.52
N PHE A 55 0.67 1.84 5.15
CA PHE A 55 0.76 2.96 4.22
C PHE A 55 0.12 2.63 2.87
N HIS A 56 0.52 1.49 2.27
CA HIS A 56 0.02 1.09 0.96
C HIS A 56 -1.47 0.78 0.98
N HIS A 57 -1.99 0.17 2.04
CA HIS A 57 -3.42 -0.06 2.22
C HIS A 57 -4.20 1.26 2.17
N THR A 58 -3.81 2.25 2.97
CA THR A 58 -4.48 3.56 3.03
C THR A 58 -4.43 4.27 1.66
N ALA A 59 -3.28 4.25 0.98
CA ALA A 59 -3.14 4.83 -0.35
C ALA A 59 -4.06 4.14 -1.38
N VAL A 60 -4.11 2.81 -1.39
CA VAL A 60 -4.97 2.03 -2.30
C VAL A 60 -6.46 2.23 -2.00
N VAL A 61 -6.85 2.33 -0.72
CA VAL A 61 -8.24 2.63 -0.34
C VAL A 61 -8.67 4.01 -0.86
N ALA A 62 -7.81 5.02 -0.73
CA ALA A 62 -8.06 6.36 -1.26
C ALA A 62 -8.16 6.35 -2.80
N TYR A 63 -7.22 5.71 -3.48
CA TYR A 63 -7.25 5.58 -4.95
C TYR A 63 -8.50 4.83 -5.45
N LYS A 64 -8.92 3.77 -4.75
CA LYS A 64 -10.19 3.07 -5.05
C LYS A 64 -11.41 3.97 -4.89
N ARG A 65 -11.42 4.90 -3.92
CA ARG A 65 -12.49 5.90 -3.78
C ARG A 65 -12.49 6.87 -4.97
N MET A 66 -11.31 7.35 -5.37
CA MET A 66 -11.15 8.19 -6.55
C MET A 66 -11.64 7.51 -7.82
N LEU A 67 -11.21 6.27 -8.08
CA LEU A 67 -11.68 5.50 -9.23
C LEU A 67 -13.20 5.36 -9.27
N ARG A 68 -13.86 5.12 -8.12
CA ARG A 68 -15.33 5.07 -8.05
C ARG A 68 -15.97 6.40 -8.42
N SER A 69 -15.38 7.53 -8.01
CA SER A 69 -15.91 8.86 -8.32
C SER A 69 -15.93 9.17 -9.83
N ILE A 70 -15.09 8.49 -10.61
CA ILE A 70 -15.00 8.61 -12.07
C ILE A 70 -15.48 7.35 -12.82
N ASN A 71 -16.21 6.46 -12.15
CA ASN A 71 -16.71 5.19 -12.69
C ASN A 71 -15.63 4.31 -13.38
N GLN A 72 -14.43 4.27 -12.81
CA GLN A 72 -13.33 3.44 -13.26
C GLN A 72 -13.05 2.28 -12.30
N ARG A 73 -12.32 1.27 -12.80
CA ARG A 73 -11.89 0.10 -12.03
C ARG A 73 -10.40 0.18 -11.75
N MET A 74 -9.96 -0.54 -10.72
CA MET A 74 -8.53 -0.76 -10.48
C MET A 74 -7.89 -1.36 -11.74
N PRO A 75 -6.66 -0.94 -12.07
CA PRO A 75 -5.89 -1.62 -13.10
C PRO A 75 -5.74 -3.13 -12.80
N PRO A 76 -5.55 -3.97 -13.83
CA PRO A 76 -5.32 -5.39 -13.65
C PRO A 76 -4.17 -5.68 -12.67
N PRO A 77 -4.22 -6.79 -11.92
CA PRO A 77 -3.14 -7.20 -11.03
C PRO A 77 -1.79 -7.26 -11.77
N PHE A 78 -0.75 -6.68 -11.19
CA PHE A 78 0.61 -6.77 -11.70
C PHE A 78 1.52 -7.29 -10.60
N ALA A 79 1.94 -8.55 -10.69
CA ALA A 79 2.69 -9.24 -9.64
C ALA A 79 3.79 -10.16 -10.20
N PRO A 80 4.76 -9.60 -10.95
CA PRO A 80 5.81 -10.40 -11.55
C PRO A 80 6.65 -11.08 -10.47
N GLY A 81 6.90 -12.39 -10.63
CA GLY A 81 7.79 -13.16 -9.75
C GLY A 81 7.34 -13.19 -8.28
N TYR A 82 6.07 -12.94 -7.97
CA TYR A 82 5.58 -13.01 -6.59
C TYR A 82 5.67 -14.44 -6.06
N ASN A 83 6.35 -14.60 -4.93
CA ASN A 83 6.42 -15.88 -4.23
C ASN A 83 5.21 -16.04 -3.31
N SER A 84 4.28 -16.93 -3.67
CA SER A 84 3.07 -17.19 -2.87
C SER A 84 3.34 -17.77 -1.49
N ALA A 85 4.55 -18.29 -1.22
CA ALA A 85 4.94 -18.75 0.11
C ALA A 85 4.91 -17.61 1.16
N ILE A 86 5.08 -16.36 0.74
CA ILE A 86 5.00 -15.17 1.60
C ILE A 86 3.62 -15.10 2.30
N GLU A 87 2.55 -15.55 1.65
CA GLU A 87 1.19 -15.53 2.22
C GLU A 87 1.04 -16.43 3.47
N GLY A 88 1.93 -17.42 3.63
CA GLY A 88 1.95 -18.33 4.79
C GLY A 88 2.74 -17.82 6.00
N VAL A 89 3.39 -16.66 5.90
CA VAL A 89 4.16 -16.09 7.01
C VAL A 89 3.22 -15.54 8.08
N GLY A 90 3.10 -16.21 9.22
CA GLY A 90 2.17 -15.81 10.28
C GLY A 90 2.62 -14.59 11.12
N ASP A 91 3.92 -14.30 11.18
CA ASP A 91 4.43 -13.12 11.87
C ASP A 91 4.17 -11.84 11.05
N PRO A 92 3.43 -10.84 11.57
CA PRO A 92 3.08 -9.64 10.82
C PRO A 92 4.29 -8.85 10.32
N ALA A 93 5.34 -8.75 11.14
CA ALA A 93 6.52 -7.94 10.83
C ALA A 93 7.32 -8.57 9.68
N ARG A 94 7.52 -9.89 9.75
CA ARG A 94 8.17 -10.67 8.72
C ARG A 94 7.36 -10.68 7.43
N PHE A 95 6.04 -10.85 7.51
CA PHE A 95 5.17 -10.76 6.34
C PHE A 95 5.31 -9.39 5.64
N SER A 96 5.25 -8.30 6.40
CA SER A 96 5.43 -6.95 5.86
C SER A 96 6.78 -6.78 5.17
N ARG A 97 7.86 -7.27 5.78
CA ARG A 97 9.23 -7.19 5.24
C ARG A 97 9.37 -7.99 3.95
N GLU A 98 8.91 -9.23 3.92
CA GLU A 98 9.05 -10.08 2.73
C GLU A 98 8.26 -9.51 1.53
N VAL A 99 7.07 -8.95 1.78
CA VAL A 99 6.32 -8.24 0.73
C VAL A 99 7.05 -6.97 0.28
N GLU A 100 7.61 -6.20 1.23
CA GLU A 100 8.37 -4.98 0.95
C GLU A 100 9.63 -5.24 0.11
N ASP A 101 10.37 -6.30 0.42
CA ASP A 101 11.57 -6.72 -0.31
C ASP A 101 11.22 -7.12 -1.74
N TRP A 102 10.19 -7.95 -1.92
CA TRP A 102 9.69 -8.30 -3.26
C TRP A 102 9.23 -7.05 -4.02
N HIS A 103 8.42 -6.20 -3.41
CA HIS A 103 7.95 -4.95 -3.99
C HIS A 103 9.11 -4.08 -4.50
N ASN A 104 10.16 -3.89 -3.67
CA ASN A 104 11.32 -3.10 -4.04
C ASN A 104 12.06 -3.72 -5.23
N SER A 105 12.16 -5.06 -5.29
CA SER A 105 12.75 -5.75 -6.44
C SER A 105 12.00 -5.47 -7.75
N VAL A 106 10.66 -5.46 -7.70
CA VAL A 106 9.82 -5.13 -8.88
C VAL A 106 10.08 -3.69 -9.32
N HIS A 107 10.05 -2.74 -8.40
CA HIS A 107 10.32 -1.33 -8.71
C HIS A 107 11.70 -1.09 -9.30
N ASN A 108 12.73 -1.77 -8.79
CA ASN A 108 14.10 -1.64 -9.28
C ASN A 108 14.31 -2.31 -10.64
N SER A 109 13.49 -3.30 -11.00
CA SER A 109 13.56 -4.01 -12.28
C SER A 109 12.86 -3.29 -13.44
N ASP A 110 11.98 -2.32 -13.18
CA ASP A 110 11.27 -1.55 -14.20
C ASP A 110 11.56 -0.05 -14.04
N MET A 111 12.37 0.50 -14.96
CA MET A 111 12.72 1.93 -14.97
C MET A 111 11.52 2.87 -14.95
N ARG A 112 10.34 2.43 -15.43
CA ARG A 112 9.10 3.23 -15.43
C ARG A 112 8.42 3.28 -14.07
N LEU A 113 8.77 2.36 -13.17
CA LEU A 113 8.25 2.26 -11.81
C LEU A 113 9.26 2.72 -10.75
N MET A 114 10.53 2.86 -11.11
CA MET A 114 11.63 3.17 -10.19
C MET A 114 11.51 4.56 -9.52
N ASN A 115 11.02 5.58 -10.23
CA ASN A 115 10.98 6.95 -9.69
C ASN A 115 9.68 7.22 -8.89
N PRO A 116 9.76 7.43 -7.56
CA PRO A 116 8.57 7.64 -6.71
C PRO A 116 7.79 8.93 -7.02
N ALA A 117 8.41 9.92 -7.67
CA ALA A 117 7.71 11.15 -8.06
C ALA A 117 6.76 10.95 -9.24
N THR A 118 6.99 9.92 -10.06
CA THR A 118 6.29 9.73 -11.34
C THR A 118 5.65 8.35 -11.51
N ASN A 119 6.04 7.36 -10.73
CA ASN A 119 5.51 6.00 -10.85
C ASN A 119 4.01 5.91 -10.55
N ILE A 120 3.48 6.76 -9.65
CA ILE A 120 2.07 6.82 -9.29
C ILE A 120 1.13 7.16 -10.45
N PHE A 121 1.64 7.73 -11.55
CA PHE A 121 0.83 8.03 -12.74
C PHE A 121 0.74 6.84 -13.69
N ARG A 122 1.33 5.69 -13.34
CA ARG A 122 1.35 4.50 -14.19
C ARG A 122 0.28 3.51 -13.75
N PRO A 123 -0.56 2.95 -14.66
CA PRO A 123 -1.52 1.92 -14.29
C PRO A 123 -0.87 0.68 -13.64
N ARG A 124 0.34 0.31 -14.06
CA ARG A 124 1.09 -0.83 -13.48
C ARG A 124 1.45 -0.62 -12.00
N PHE A 125 1.72 0.62 -11.59
CA PHE A 125 1.96 0.96 -10.19
C PHE A 125 0.73 0.58 -9.35
N TRP A 126 -0.45 1.07 -9.73
CA TRP A 126 -1.68 0.75 -9.02
C TRP A 126 -2.10 -0.72 -9.15
N GLY A 127 -1.75 -1.40 -10.25
CA GLY A 127 -1.93 -2.85 -10.39
C GLY A 127 -1.09 -3.66 -9.38
N LEU A 128 0.15 -3.23 -9.13
CA LEU A 128 1.05 -3.81 -8.11
C LEU A 128 0.53 -3.58 -6.70
N HIS A 129 0.27 -2.32 -6.35
CA HIS A 129 -0.20 -2.00 -5.01
C HIS A 129 -1.60 -2.54 -4.72
N GLY A 130 -2.46 -2.61 -5.74
CA GLY A 130 -3.76 -3.28 -5.64
C GLY A 130 -3.63 -4.79 -5.39
N PHE A 131 -2.58 -5.45 -5.91
CA PHE A 131 -2.28 -6.84 -5.60
C PHE A 131 -1.80 -7.01 -4.15
N ILE A 132 -0.84 -6.19 -3.72
CA ILE A 132 -0.33 -6.17 -2.33
C ILE A 132 -1.48 -5.97 -1.34
N ASP A 133 -2.35 -4.98 -1.58
CA ASP A 133 -3.49 -4.67 -0.73
C ASP A 133 -4.45 -5.86 -0.58
N ARG A 134 -4.77 -6.56 -1.67
CA ARG A 134 -5.61 -7.77 -1.61
C ARG A 134 -4.97 -8.87 -0.76
N ASN A 135 -3.67 -9.10 -0.92
CA ASN A 135 -2.95 -10.10 -0.12
C ASN A 135 -2.89 -9.71 1.35
N PHE A 136 -2.68 -8.43 1.66
CA PHE A 136 -2.70 -7.95 3.04
C PHE A 136 -4.06 -8.16 3.70
N VAL A 137 -5.15 -7.78 3.03
CA VAL A 137 -6.51 -8.00 3.54
C VAL A 137 -6.82 -9.49 3.71
N ARG A 138 -6.39 -10.34 2.78
CA ARG A 138 -6.54 -11.80 2.89
C ARG A 138 -5.76 -12.34 4.08
N TRP A 139 -4.50 -11.97 4.20
CA TRP A 139 -3.59 -12.37 5.27
C TRP A 139 -4.16 -12.00 6.64
N GLN A 140 -4.69 -10.78 6.79
CA GLN A 140 -5.36 -10.33 8.02
C GLN A 140 -6.54 -11.22 8.38
N ARG A 141 -7.38 -11.64 7.42
CA ARG A 141 -8.54 -12.50 7.70
C ARG A 141 -8.14 -13.89 8.18
N VAL A 142 -7.04 -14.44 7.64
CA VAL A 142 -6.54 -15.77 8.03
C VAL A 142 -5.90 -15.68 9.41
N HIS A 143 -4.95 -14.76 9.60
CA HIS A 143 -4.13 -14.73 10.80
C HIS A 143 -4.79 -14.02 11.99
N ARG A 144 -5.71 -13.06 11.78
CA ARG A 144 -6.52 -12.52 12.90
C ARG A 144 -7.52 -13.52 13.44
N LYS A 145 -8.01 -14.47 12.63
CA LYS A 145 -8.88 -15.55 13.11
C LYS A 145 -8.12 -16.53 13.99
N ILE A 146 -6.86 -16.83 13.61
CA ILE A 146 -5.98 -17.70 14.41
C ILE A 146 -5.69 -17.06 15.77
N THR A 147 -5.33 -15.77 15.81
CA THR A 147 -5.06 -15.08 17.10
C THR A 147 -6.30 -14.89 17.98
N SER A 148 -7.51 -14.84 17.41
CA SER A 148 -8.76 -14.75 18.20
C SER A 148 -9.32 -16.12 18.62
N SER A 149 -8.85 -17.22 18.03
CA SER A 149 -9.18 -18.58 18.47
C SER A 149 -8.34 -19.07 19.66
N GLU A 150 -7.24 -18.39 20.00
CA GLU A 150 -6.38 -18.74 21.15
C GLU A 150 -6.90 -18.22 22.51
N HIS A 151 -8.14 -17.71 22.59
CA HIS A 151 -8.79 -17.28 23.86
C HIS A 151 -10.09 -18.05 24.16
N ARG A 152 -10.21 -19.30 23.70
CA ARG A 152 -11.27 -20.23 24.15
C ARG A 152 -10.70 -21.52 24.73
N THR A 153 -9.95 -21.34 25.81
CA THR A 153 -9.64 -22.31 26.88
C THR A 153 -9.09 -21.41 27.99
N VAL A 154 -9.77 -21.16 29.11
CA VAL A 154 -10.35 -22.06 30.11
C VAL A 154 -11.59 -21.41 30.73
#